data_AF-A0A916KMN5-F1
#
_entry.id   AF-A0A916KMN5-F1
#
_cell.length_a   1.000
_cell.length_b   1.000
_cell.length_c   1.000
_cell.angle_alpha   90.00
_cell.angle_beta   90.00
_cell.angle_gamma   90.00
#
_symmetry.space_group_name_H-M   'P 1'
#
loop_
_entity.id
_entity.type
_entity.pdbx_description
1 polymer ?
#
loop_
_entity_poly.entity_id
_entity_poly.type
_entity_poly.pdbx_seq_one_letter_code
_entity_poly.pdbx_strand_id
1 'polypeptide(L)'
;MKMPETLNPQMLAPCGINCLACRAHLMQKKVCPGCFTDSITKSESCRNCRIKACATEHGVNACAECGAFPCPLIGHIDKRYRLRYGLSLIENGLFLKQNGFEVFSAREKECWTCPECEGIVCLHNRTCSSCLKTYPINHPV
;
A
#
# COMPACT_ATOMS: atom_id res chain seq x y z
N MET A 1 -10.10 12.89 0.57
CA MET A 1 -9.76 12.39 1.92
C MET A 1 -8.41 12.95 2.29
N LYS A 2 -8.21 13.39 3.54
CA LYS A 2 -6.92 13.88 4.04
C LYS A 2 -6.06 12.70 4.51
N MET A 3 -4.73 12.80 4.38
CA MET A 3 -3.84 11.79 4.95
C MET A 3 -3.92 11.85 6.49
N PRO A 4 -4.15 10.73 7.20
CA PRO A 4 -4.14 10.73 8.65
C PRO A 4 -2.74 10.94 9.22
N GLU A 5 -2.67 11.38 10.47
CA GLU A 5 -1.41 11.52 11.23
C GLU A 5 -0.69 10.18 11.41
N THR A 6 -1.46 9.12 11.66
CA THR A 6 -0.94 7.76 11.84
C THR A 6 -1.77 6.81 10.99
N LEU A 7 -1.09 5.93 10.26
CA LEU A 7 -1.73 4.86 9.49
C LEU A 7 -2.37 3.86 10.45
N ASN A 8 -3.56 3.37 10.13
CA ASN A 8 -4.12 2.21 10.82
C ASN A 8 -3.36 0.95 10.34
N PRO A 9 -2.80 0.10 11.21
CA PRO A 9 -2.13 -1.14 10.81
C PRO A 9 -2.95 -2.04 9.87
N GLN A 10 -4.28 -2.04 10.00
CA GLN A 10 -5.18 -2.80 9.11
C GLN A 10 -5.22 -2.26 7.67
N MET A 11 -4.72 -1.05 7.46
CA MET A 11 -4.56 -0.41 6.15
C MET A 11 -3.17 -0.65 5.55
N LEU A 12 -2.31 -1.45 6.18
CA LEU A 12 -1.07 -1.92 5.59
C LEU A 12 -1.27 -3.31 5.00
N ALA A 13 -1.18 -3.46 3.68
CA ALA A 13 -1.31 -4.77 3.05
C ALA A 13 -0.13 -5.67 3.43
N PRO A 14 -0.30 -7.02 3.43
CA PRO A 14 0.80 -7.95 3.69
C PRO A 14 2.02 -7.73 2.79
N CYS A 15 1.80 -7.30 1.54
CA CYS A 15 2.87 -7.00 0.60
C CYS A 15 3.56 -5.64 0.82
N GLY A 16 3.25 -4.89 1.88
CA GLY A 16 3.89 -3.61 2.19
C GLY A 16 3.27 -2.40 1.50
N ILE A 17 2.03 -2.50 1.00
CA ILE A 17 1.31 -1.37 0.38
C ILE A 17 0.50 -0.62 1.45
N ASN A 18 0.66 0.70 1.54
CA ASN A 18 -0.30 1.56 2.20
C ASN A 18 -1.63 1.57 1.42
N CYS A 19 -2.66 0.88 1.93
CA CYS A 19 -3.96 0.77 1.27
C CYS A 19 -4.69 2.10 1.18
N LEU A 20 -4.38 3.10 2.02
CA LEU A 20 -4.97 4.44 1.90
C LEU A 20 -4.58 5.12 0.60
N ALA A 21 -3.35 4.88 0.10
CA ALA A 21 -2.88 5.40 -1.19
C ALA A 21 -3.28 4.51 -2.38
N CYS A 22 -3.97 3.39 -2.15
CA CYS A 22 -4.37 2.47 -3.21
C CYS A 22 -5.55 3.01 -4.02
N ARG A 23 -5.52 2.82 -5.34
CA ARG A 23 -6.62 3.20 -6.24
C ARG A 23 -7.95 2.56 -5.83
N ALA A 24 -7.92 1.32 -5.35
CA ALA A 24 -9.12 0.61 -4.91
C ALA A 24 -9.78 1.27 -3.69
N HIS A 25 -9.00 1.92 -2.82
CA HIS A 25 -9.52 2.68 -1.69
C HIS A 25 -10.02 4.06 -2.12
N LEU A 26 -9.21 4.78 -2.90
CA LEU A 26 -9.46 6.20 -3.22
C LEU A 26 -10.50 6.45 -4.31
N MET A 27 -10.64 5.54 -5.28
CA MET A 27 -11.32 5.84 -6.55
C MET A 27 -12.53 4.94 -6.85
N GLN A 28 -13.05 4.25 -5.83
CA GLN A 28 -14.25 3.44 -5.98
C GLN A 28 -15.47 4.13 -5.37
N LYS A 29 -16.66 3.95 -5.99
CA LYS A 29 -17.94 4.44 -5.47
C LYS A 29 -18.23 3.91 -4.06
N LYS A 30 -17.78 2.68 -3.77
CA LYS A 30 -17.80 2.09 -2.42
C LYS A 30 -16.35 1.90 -1.97
N VAL A 31 -16.00 2.48 -0.83
CA VAL A 31 -14.62 2.48 -0.34
C VAL A 31 -14.15 1.04 -0.03
N CYS A 32 -12.99 0.67 -0.54
CA CYS A 32 -12.32 -0.59 -0.19
C CYS A 32 -11.73 -0.47 1.23
N PRO A 33 -12.07 -1.35 2.19
CA PRO A 33 -11.64 -1.22 3.59
C PRO A 33 -10.20 -1.68 3.88
N GLY A 34 -9.36 -1.86 2.87
CA GLY A 34 -7.98 -2.37 3.03
C GLY A 34 -7.88 -3.89 2.89
N CYS A 35 -6.65 -4.41 2.77
CA CYS A 35 -6.41 -5.79 2.34
C CYS A 35 -6.91 -6.86 3.32
N PHE A 36 -6.94 -6.60 4.63
CA PHE A 36 -7.35 -7.59 5.64
C PHE A 36 -8.86 -7.76 5.81
N THR A 37 -9.67 -6.75 5.45
CA THR A 37 -11.13 -6.82 5.68
C THR A 37 -11.88 -7.40 4.50
N ASP A 38 -12.45 -8.59 4.61
CA ASP A 38 -13.27 -9.14 3.53
C ASP A 38 -14.55 -8.30 3.34
N SER A 39 -14.78 -7.87 2.10
CA SER A 39 -15.87 -6.96 1.75
C SER A 39 -16.23 -7.09 0.28
N ILE A 40 -17.54 -7.00 -0.02
CA ILE A 40 -18.06 -6.92 -1.39
C ILE A 40 -17.59 -5.65 -2.12
N THR A 41 -17.18 -4.62 -1.39
CA THR A 41 -16.68 -3.35 -1.94
C THR A 41 -15.25 -3.44 -2.48
N LYS A 42 -14.53 -4.53 -2.22
CA LYS A 42 -13.23 -4.78 -2.83
C LYS A 42 -13.36 -5.11 -4.31
N SER A 43 -12.34 -4.78 -5.11
CA SER A 43 -12.25 -5.37 -6.46
C SER A 43 -12.08 -6.88 -6.38
N GLU A 44 -12.50 -7.60 -7.41
CA GLU A 44 -12.32 -9.06 -7.49
C GLU A 44 -10.85 -9.47 -7.31
N SER A 45 -9.93 -8.72 -7.93
CA SER A 45 -8.48 -8.92 -7.77
C SER A 45 -8.00 -8.78 -6.32
N CYS A 46 -8.59 -7.88 -5.53
CA CYS A 46 -8.24 -7.72 -4.11
C CYS A 46 -8.89 -8.80 -3.23
N ARG A 47 -10.10 -9.25 -3.58
CA ARG A 47 -10.78 -10.34 -2.87
C ARG A 47 -10.02 -11.66 -3.02
N ASN A 48 -9.61 -11.97 -4.25
CA ASN A 48 -8.94 -13.22 -4.63
C ASN A 48 -7.41 -13.11 -4.64
N CYS A 49 -6.84 -12.19 -3.86
CA CYS A 49 -5.40 -11.96 -3.85
C CYS A 49 -4.64 -13.15 -3.24
N ARG A 50 -3.80 -13.82 -4.04
CA ARG A 50 -2.96 -14.94 -3.58
C ARG A 50 -1.98 -14.56 -2.47
N ILE A 51 -1.48 -13.32 -2.45
CA ILE A 51 -0.57 -12.86 -1.37
C ILE A 51 -1.32 -12.76 -0.05
N LYS A 52 -2.56 -12.25 -0.06
CA LYS A 52 -3.42 -12.19 1.12
C LYS A 52 -3.65 -13.60 1.69
N ALA A 53 -4.07 -14.54 0.82
CA ALA A 53 -4.30 -15.93 1.23
C ALA A 53 -3.04 -16.57 1.82
N CYS A 54 -1.89 -16.42 1.14
CA CYS A 54 -0.61 -16.95 1.62
C CYS A 54 -0.18 -16.35 2.97
N ALA A 55 -0.37 -15.05 3.19
CA ALA A 55 -0.06 -14.40 4.46
C ALA A 55 -0.95 -14.94 5.60
N THR A 56 -2.24 -15.13 5.33
CA THR A 56 -3.17 -15.75 6.27
C THR A 56 -2.79 -17.20 6.60
N GLU A 57 -2.46 -18.02 5.60
CA GLU A 57 -2.03 -19.42 5.77
C GLU A 57 -0.76 -19.54 6.64
N HIS A 58 0.18 -18.59 6.49
CA HIS A 58 1.42 -18.56 7.27
C HIS A 58 1.28 -17.79 8.60
N GLY A 59 0.11 -17.23 8.90
CA GLY A 59 -0.13 -16.48 10.14
C GLY A 59 0.69 -15.19 10.27
N VAL A 60 1.07 -14.54 9.16
CA VAL A 60 1.87 -13.30 9.15
C VAL A 60 1.03 -12.09 8.74
N ASN A 61 1.30 -10.95 9.36
CA ASN A 61 0.64 -9.68 9.00
C ASN A 61 1.44 -8.93 7.94
N ALA A 62 2.76 -9.07 7.93
CA ALA A 62 3.60 -8.57 6.85
C ALA A 62 4.38 -9.72 6.22
N CYS A 63 4.46 -9.75 4.89
CA CYS A 63 5.25 -10.78 4.22
C CYS A 63 6.72 -10.77 4.66
N ALA A 64 7.25 -9.62 5.12
CA ALA A 64 8.61 -9.51 5.64
C ALA A 64 8.87 -10.29 6.95
N GLU A 65 7.82 -10.66 7.67
CA GLU A 65 7.88 -11.51 8.86
C GLU A 65 8.09 -12.98 8.49
N CYS A 66 7.74 -13.38 7.25
CA CYS A 66 7.92 -14.74 6.78
C CYS A 66 9.41 -15.08 6.60
N GLY A 67 9.85 -16.25 7.06
CA GLY A 67 11.24 -16.70 6.92
C GLY A 67 11.68 -16.94 5.46
N ALA A 68 10.72 -17.13 4.54
CA ALA A 68 11.00 -17.26 3.11
C ALA A 68 11.06 -15.92 2.36
N PHE A 69 10.89 -14.79 3.05
CA PHE A 69 10.89 -13.47 2.45
C PHE A 69 12.32 -12.99 2.12
N PRO A 70 12.56 -12.40 0.94
CA PRO A 70 11.62 -12.22 -0.17
C PRO A 70 11.40 -13.51 -0.96
N CYS A 71 10.14 -13.93 -1.11
CA CYS A 71 9.79 -15.15 -1.84
C CYS A 71 9.39 -14.85 -3.30
N PRO A 72 9.34 -15.85 -4.20
CA PRO A 72 8.98 -15.63 -5.61
C PRO A 72 7.61 -14.95 -5.81
N LEU A 73 6.64 -15.19 -4.92
CA LEU A 73 5.32 -14.56 -4.97
C LEU A 73 5.42 -13.04 -4.78
N ILE A 74 6.24 -12.58 -3.83
CA ILE A 74 6.52 -11.16 -3.62
C ILE A 74 7.41 -10.60 -4.74
N GLY A 75 8.44 -11.33 -5.14
CA GLY A 75 9.35 -10.89 -6.23
C GLY A 75 8.61 -10.58 -7.54
N HIS A 76 7.57 -11.35 -7.88
CA HIS A 76 6.78 -11.11 -9.09
C HIS A 76 5.96 -9.81 -9.03
N ILE A 77 5.28 -9.55 -7.91
CA ILE A 77 4.51 -8.32 -7.75
C ILE A 77 5.42 -7.11 -7.59
N ASP A 78 6.54 -7.25 -6.87
CA ASP A 78 7.55 -6.21 -6.69
C ASP A 78 8.08 -5.71 -8.04
N LYS A 79 8.53 -6.62 -8.91
CA LYS A 79 8.98 -6.28 -10.26
C LYS A 79 7.94 -5.46 -11.03
N ARG A 80 6.66 -5.84 -10.92
CA ARG A 80 5.56 -5.11 -11.58
C ARG A 80 5.36 -3.72 -10.98
N TYR A 81 5.40 -3.60 -9.65
CA TYR A 81 5.21 -2.34 -8.94
C TYR A 81 6.35 -1.36 -9.20
N ARG A 82 7.61 -1.83 -9.22
CA ARG A 82 8.75 -0.98 -9.60
C ARG A 82 8.64 -0.47 -11.03
N LEU A 83 8.35 -1.36 -11.98
CA LEU A 83 8.26 -0.97 -13.40
C LEU A 83 7.10 -0.04 -13.71
N ARG A 84 5.96 -0.18 -13.04
CA ARG A 84 4.75 0.60 -13.35
C ARG A 84 4.55 1.81 -12.46
N TYR A 85 4.93 1.71 -11.20
CA TYR A 85 4.60 2.67 -10.16
C TYR A 85 5.82 3.18 -9.41
N GLY A 86 7.05 2.75 -9.73
CA GLY A 86 8.26 3.22 -9.05
C GLY A 86 8.30 2.90 -7.55
N LEU A 87 7.57 1.86 -7.11
CA LEU A 87 7.52 1.44 -5.70
C LEU A 87 8.07 0.03 -5.56
N SER A 88 9.00 -0.18 -4.64
CA SER A 88 9.55 -1.48 -4.29
C SER A 88 8.82 -2.04 -3.07
N LEU A 89 8.09 -3.14 -3.27
CA LEU A 89 7.35 -3.81 -2.21
C LEU A 89 8.30 -4.59 -1.29
N ILE A 90 9.42 -5.08 -1.84
CA ILE A 90 10.47 -5.71 -1.05
C ILE A 90 11.14 -4.68 -0.15
N GLU A 91 11.50 -3.50 -0.67
CA GLU A 91 12.07 -2.42 0.16
C GLU A 91 11.09 -1.94 1.23
N ASN A 92 9.80 -1.81 0.91
CA ASN A 92 8.78 -1.50 1.92
C ASN A 92 8.73 -2.55 3.04
N GLY A 93 8.73 -3.83 2.69
CA GLY A 93 8.75 -4.92 3.66
C GLY A 93 10.01 -4.93 4.52
N LEU A 94 11.20 -4.76 3.93
CA LEU A 94 12.46 -4.69 4.66
C LEU A 94 12.52 -3.48 5.59
N PHE A 95 12.08 -2.31 5.11
CA PHE A 95 12.03 -1.09 5.91
C PHE A 95 11.09 -1.25 7.11
N LEU A 96 9.89 -1.81 6.90
CA LEU A 96 8.94 -2.11 7.96
C LEU A 96 9.55 -3.04 9.01
N LYS A 97 10.21 -4.12 8.57
CA LYS A 97 10.86 -5.10 9.45
C LYS A 97 11.98 -4.47 10.29
N GLN A 98 12.76 -3.57 9.68
CA GLN A 98 13.92 -2.96 10.33
C GLN A 98 13.54 -1.82 11.30
N ASN A 99 12.54 -1.01 10.94
CA ASN A 99 12.24 0.24 11.65
C ASN A 99 10.92 0.20 12.44
N GLY A 100 10.10 -0.83 12.24
CA GLY A 100 8.78 -0.95 12.86
C GLY A 100 7.70 -0.11 12.16
N PHE A 101 6.47 -0.31 12.62
CA PHE A 101 5.28 0.27 11.99
C PHE A 101 5.22 1.79 12.08
N GLU A 102 5.63 2.39 13.21
CA GLU A 102 5.46 3.84 13.39
C GLU A 102 6.36 4.67 12.48
N VAL A 103 7.62 4.22 12.33
CA VAL A 103 8.56 4.86 11.39
C VAL A 103 8.10 4.64 9.94
N PHE A 104 7.59 3.45 9.62
CA PHE A 104 6.98 3.17 8.32
C PHE A 104 5.77 4.07 8.04
N SER A 105 4.87 4.22 9.02
CA SER A 105 3.68 5.07 8.92
C SER A 105 4.05 6.53 8.67
N ALA A 106 5.03 7.07 9.40
CA ALA A 106 5.51 8.43 9.21
C ALA A 106 6.08 8.65 7.79
N ARG A 107 6.90 7.69 7.30
CA ARG A 107 7.45 7.73 5.94
C ARG A 107 6.35 7.65 4.87
N GLU A 108 5.38 6.76 5.03
CA GLU A 108 4.26 6.66 4.07
C GLU A 108 3.37 7.91 4.12
N LYS A 109 3.18 8.54 5.28
CA LYS A 109 2.47 9.82 5.38
C LYS A 109 3.18 10.87 4.54
N GLU A 110 4.49 11.03 4.70
CA GLU A 110 5.30 11.96 3.92
C GLU A 110 5.16 11.68 2.42
N CYS A 111 5.48 10.46 1.97
CA CYS A 111 5.50 10.09 0.55
C CYS A 111 4.16 10.24 -0.18
N TRP A 112 3.03 10.19 0.53
CA TRP A 112 1.70 10.12 -0.08
C TRP A 112 0.79 11.31 0.28
N THR A 113 1.28 12.31 1.01
CA THR A 113 0.51 13.53 1.32
C THR A 113 0.67 14.56 0.21
N CYS A 114 -0.43 15.07 -0.32
CA CYS A 114 -0.41 16.11 -1.35
C CYS A 114 0.02 17.45 -0.74
N PRO A 115 1.08 18.13 -1.25
CA PRO A 115 1.59 19.37 -0.68
C PRO A 115 0.61 20.54 -0.82
N GLU A 116 -0.29 20.48 -1.81
CA GLU A 116 -1.24 21.58 -2.09
C GLU A 116 -2.45 21.59 -1.15
N CYS A 117 -2.85 20.41 -0.67
CA CYS A 117 -4.15 20.26 0.00
C CYS A 117 -4.20 19.15 1.04
N GLU A 118 -3.06 18.54 1.39
CA GLU A 118 -2.92 17.44 2.37
C GLU A 118 -3.79 16.21 2.06
N GLY A 119 -4.37 16.16 0.86
CA GLY A 119 -5.10 15.01 0.36
C GLY A 119 -4.17 13.84 0.07
N ILE A 120 -4.71 12.64 -0.11
CA ILE A 120 -3.87 11.47 -0.37
C ILE A 120 -3.55 11.39 -1.87
N VAL A 121 -2.27 11.29 -2.22
CA VAL A 121 -1.80 11.00 -3.58
C VAL A 121 -1.89 9.50 -3.83
N CYS A 122 -2.61 9.12 -4.89
CA CYS A 122 -2.79 7.73 -5.25
C CYS A 122 -1.48 7.13 -5.80
N LEU A 123 -1.03 6.01 -5.24
CA LEU A 123 0.22 5.35 -5.65
C LEU A 123 0.22 4.86 -7.10
N HIS A 124 -0.96 4.57 -7.66
CA HIS A 124 -1.09 3.94 -8.97
C HIS A 124 -1.10 4.92 -10.14
N ASN A 125 -1.72 6.09 -9.97
CA ASN A 125 -1.86 7.10 -11.03
C ASN A 125 -1.31 8.47 -10.64
N ARG A 126 -0.77 8.60 -9.42
CA ARG A 126 -0.13 9.81 -8.89
C ARG A 126 -1.03 11.03 -8.84
N THR A 127 -2.35 10.83 -8.88
CA THR A 127 -3.34 11.89 -8.76
C THR A 127 -3.78 12.03 -7.30
N CYS A 128 -3.80 13.26 -6.79
CA CYS A 128 -4.37 13.57 -5.49
C CYS A 128 -5.88 13.29 -5.50
N SER A 129 -6.35 12.55 -4.50
CA SER A 129 -7.77 12.21 -4.31
C SER A 129 -8.67 13.40 -3.95
N SER A 130 -8.10 14.55 -3.61
CA SER A 130 -8.85 15.75 -3.21
C SER A 130 -8.78 16.85 -4.28
N CYS A 131 -7.58 17.32 -4.65
CA CYS A 131 -7.42 18.43 -5.61
C CYS A 131 -7.17 17.99 -7.06
N LEU A 132 -7.07 16.68 -7.33
CA LEU A 132 -6.86 16.10 -8.67
C LEU A 132 -5.53 16.48 -9.36
N LYS A 133 -4.60 17.17 -8.68
CA LYS A 133 -3.25 17.41 -9.18
C LYS A 133 -2.48 16.09 -9.32
N THR A 134 -1.70 15.95 -10.39
CA THR A 134 -0.93 14.75 -10.71
C THR A 134 0.57 14.99 -10.57
N TYR A 135 1.29 14.02 -10.02
CA TYR A 135 2.72 14.09 -9.70
C TYR A 135 3.53 13.06 -10.53
N PRO A 136 4.83 13.27 -10.78
CA PRO A 136 5.66 12.28 -11.44
C PRO A 136 5.95 11.08 -10.51
N ILE A 137 6.24 9.91 -11.11
CA ILE A 137 6.46 8.64 -10.39
C ILE A 137 7.64 8.70 -9.41
N ASN A 138 8.67 9.51 -9.72
CA ASN A 138 9.90 9.62 -8.94
C ASN A 138 9.91 10.81 -7.97
N HIS A 139 8.77 11.47 -7.76
CA HIS A 139 8.67 12.52 -6.74
C HIS A 139 8.40 11.85 -5.39
N PRO A 140 9.29 11.95 -4.38
CA PRO A 140 8.81 11.89 -3.01
C PRO A 140 7.90 13.10 -2.86
N VAL A 141 6.59 12.87 -2.78
CA VAL A 141 5.61 13.96 -2.64
C VAL A 141 5.93 14.75 -1.37
#